data_AF-A0A7W1JYE0-F1
#
_entry.id   AF-A0A7W1JYE0-F1
#
_cell.length_a   1.000
_cell.length_b   1.000
_cell.length_c   1.000
_cell.angle_alpha   90.00
_cell.angle_beta   90.00
_cell.angle_gamma   90.00
#
_symmetry.space_group_name_H-M   'P 1'
#
loop_
_entity.id
_entity.type
_entity.pdbx_description
1 polymer ?
#
loop_
_entity_poly.entity_id
_entity_poly.type
_entity_poly.pdbx_seq_one_letter_code
_entity_poly.pdbx_strand_id
1 'polypeptide(L)'
;MSGLYAEFDELQRIWDTVPEPDELTTRVLWHRLAPNFDAEIGKDANREPRHLRRWGLLVAALLIVALATGSALALTGHLKGLFGGSEVRDLSAAEQFNLSEMAGAKARVTLIASRNGQAFYVIKRKKGGPCYAVGAVERHLTPAQLQLRSRSRFGAVGCPLAGGSFGFPSKVQPILDFSVFFATRDRIARLARLEGFAADPVAKVGVIGVDNKIAYTVDARENTYLGGHSAVVAHGIVALDKEEKPLFVQCTVRKGCGKYRNPVRATTPSPAPPARLRQAPPPAHPVSQGGAANGASVTVHGIDVELDLSGLSPKTKHLLEGKRRQIGVTCFKFVRFAGKLFQKGKGVQRQLAPTVRIRYTAFVGDPGAPFVAPFDGCTVTGEYGHTWNDSHGTHDAVEIPLTARGRRFFTERAVARDLAWLARARVFKHVRYANPMPAAADVAAQFGGRVVALPEATSTPPIGRIGLWTGPGARLVLVERTPTGRRLFLDYRHGQIYKTNFAGLTQIL
;
A
#
# COMPACT_ATOMS: atom_id res chain seq x y z
N MET A 1 -8.99 -30.11 29.68
CA MET A 1 -7.74 -29.38 29.34
C MET A 1 -6.67 -29.65 30.39
N SER A 2 -6.22 -30.90 30.52
CA SER A 2 -5.20 -31.31 31.51
C SER A 2 -4.48 -32.63 31.16
N GLY A 3 -4.54 -33.05 29.90
CA GLY A 3 -3.94 -34.33 29.43
C GLY A 3 -2.94 -34.20 28.28
N LEU A 4 -2.50 -32.99 27.94
CA LEU A 4 -1.61 -32.72 26.80
C LEU A 4 -0.22 -32.17 27.21
N TYR A 5 0.08 -32.14 28.52
CA TYR A 5 1.37 -31.66 29.02
C TYR A 5 2.33 -32.78 29.44
N ALA A 6 1.87 -34.04 29.60
CA ALA A 6 2.73 -35.15 30.02
C ALA A 6 3.56 -35.73 28.87
N GLU A 7 3.11 -35.62 27.61
CA GLU A 7 3.78 -36.18 26.43
C GLU A 7 4.98 -35.33 25.96
N PHE A 8 5.08 -34.07 26.39
CA PHE A 8 6.17 -33.17 26.00
C PHE A 8 7.44 -33.35 26.85
N ASP A 9 7.30 -33.71 28.13
CA ASP A 9 8.44 -33.89 29.04
C ASP A 9 9.23 -35.19 28.78
N GLU A 10 8.62 -36.18 28.13
CA GLU A 10 9.27 -37.45 27.77
C GLU A 10 10.12 -37.30 26.49
N LEU A 11 9.66 -36.49 25.53
CA LEU A 11 10.41 -36.18 24.31
C LEU A 11 11.60 -35.25 24.56
N GLN A 12 11.48 -34.33 25.53
CA GLN A 12 12.59 -33.47 25.96
C GLN A 12 13.71 -34.31 26.61
N ARG A 13 13.35 -35.30 27.44
CA ARG A 13 14.31 -36.20 28.10
C ARG A 13 15.10 -37.07 27.12
N ILE A 14 14.48 -37.50 26.02
CA ILE A 14 15.17 -38.27 24.97
C ILE A 14 16.17 -37.38 24.21
N TRP A 15 15.81 -36.11 23.97
CA TRP A 15 16.69 -35.16 23.29
C TRP A 15 17.94 -34.81 24.11
N ASP A 16 17.81 -34.71 25.43
CA ASP A 16 18.91 -34.40 26.35
C ASP A 16 19.89 -35.57 26.58
N THR A 17 19.59 -36.77 26.07
CA THR A 17 20.47 -37.96 26.17
C THR A 17 21.31 -38.22 24.92
N VAL A 18 21.19 -37.39 23.87
CA VAL A 18 22.02 -37.50 22.67
C VAL A 18 23.32 -36.74 22.91
N PRO A 19 24.48 -37.41 23.01
CA PRO A 19 25.75 -36.73 23.22
C PRO A 19 26.09 -35.88 21.98
N GLU A 20 26.46 -34.63 22.20
CA GLU A 20 27.02 -33.76 21.16
C GLU A 20 28.28 -34.43 20.57
N PRO A 21 28.44 -34.41 19.24
CA PRO A 21 29.64 -34.93 18.62
C PRO A 21 30.82 -34.01 18.93
N ASP A 22 31.72 -34.51 19.78
CA ASP A 22 32.95 -33.82 20.18
C ASP A 22 33.83 -33.52 18.94
N GLU A 23 34.32 -32.28 18.86
CA GLU A 23 35.19 -31.72 17.80
C GLU A 23 36.49 -32.52 17.56
N LEU A 24 36.82 -33.46 18.45
CA LEU A 24 37.99 -34.33 18.35
C LEU A 24 37.81 -35.50 17.38
N THR A 25 36.57 -35.90 17.05
CA THR A 25 36.33 -37.07 16.18
C THR A 25 36.46 -36.73 14.69
N THR A 26 36.31 -35.46 14.31
CA THR A 26 36.43 -35.01 12.91
C THR A 26 37.87 -34.72 12.49
N ARG A 27 38.81 -34.53 13.44
CA ARG A 27 40.23 -34.28 13.15
C ARG A 27 41.07 -35.56 13.00
N VAL A 28 40.64 -36.70 13.54
CA VAL A 28 41.41 -37.95 13.45
C VAL A 28 41.22 -38.68 12.11
N LEU A 29 40.11 -38.43 11.39
CA LEU A 29 39.88 -39.08 10.09
C LEU A 29 40.64 -38.46 8.92
N TRP A 30 41.16 -37.23 9.05
CA TRP A 30 41.89 -36.55 7.96
C TRP A 30 43.38 -36.88 7.91
N HIS A 31 43.97 -37.42 8.99
CA HIS A 31 45.40 -37.73 9.05
C HIS A 31 45.78 -39.17 8.66
N ARG A 32 44.81 -40.04 8.32
CA ARG A 32 45.08 -41.46 7.98
C ARG A 32 44.96 -41.81 6.49
N LEU A 33 44.73 -40.85 5.59
CA LEU A 33 44.52 -41.12 4.16
C LEU A 33 45.55 -40.49 3.21
N ALA A 34 46.69 -40.03 3.71
CA ALA A 34 47.79 -39.57 2.86
C ALA A 34 49.05 -40.43 3.06
N PRO A 35 49.27 -41.47 2.23
CA PRO A 35 50.61 -42.01 2.09
C PRO A 35 51.41 -41.17 1.09
N ASN A 36 52.57 -40.75 1.56
CA ASN A 36 53.79 -40.38 0.84
C ASN A 36 53.77 -40.58 -0.68
N PHE A 37 53.88 -39.48 -1.42
CA PHE A 37 54.27 -39.46 -2.83
C PHE A 37 55.43 -38.48 -2.98
N ASP A 38 56.63 -38.95 -2.68
CA ASP A 38 57.90 -38.34 -3.10
C ASP A 38 58.97 -39.44 -3.11
N ALA A 39 59.20 -40.04 -4.29
CA ALA A 39 60.50 -40.51 -4.79
C ALA A 39 60.34 -41.30 -6.10
N GLU A 40 61.29 -41.08 -7.01
CA GLU A 40 61.57 -41.83 -8.25
C GLU A 40 60.68 -41.58 -9.49
N ILE A 41 60.98 -40.46 -10.17
CA ILE A 41 60.73 -40.30 -11.60
C ILE A 41 61.79 -41.10 -12.37
N GLY A 42 61.50 -42.38 -12.59
CA GLY A 42 62.09 -43.19 -13.64
C GLY A 42 61.46 -42.83 -14.98
N LYS A 43 62.32 -42.63 -15.98
CA LYS A 43 61.95 -42.46 -17.39
C LYS A 43 61.17 -43.67 -17.89
N ASP A 44 59.86 -43.55 -18.01
CA ASP A 44 59.12 -44.39 -18.95
C ASP A 44 57.96 -43.65 -19.59
N ALA A 45 57.91 -43.79 -20.91
CA ALA A 45 57.14 -42.99 -21.82
C ALA A 45 55.71 -43.51 -22.00
N ASN A 46 54.80 -42.55 -22.25
CA ASN A 46 53.62 -42.70 -23.09
C ASN A 46 52.62 -43.81 -22.75
N ARG A 47 51.88 -43.64 -21.65
CA ARG A 47 50.46 -44.05 -21.58
C ARG A 47 49.70 -43.18 -20.59
N GLU A 48 49.24 -42.02 -21.06
CA GLU A 48 48.29 -41.19 -20.32
C GLU A 48 47.01 -42.01 -20.03
N PRO A 49 46.63 -42.24 -18.75
CA PRO A 49 45.39 -42.90 -18.42
C PRO A 49 44.24 -41.92 -18.68
N ARG A 50 43.68 -41.95 -19.90
CA ARG A 50 42.45 -41.22 -20.27
C ARG A 50 41.28 -41.45 -19.29
N HIS A 51 41.35 -42.49 -18.47
CA HIS A 51 40.36 -42.83 -17.46
C HIS A 51 40.38 -41.90 -16.24
N LEU A 52 41.56 -41.50 -15.73
CA LEU A 52 41.66 -40.65 -14.53
C LEU A 52 41.13 -39.23 -14.78
N ARG A 53 41.35 -38.72 -16.00
CA ARG A 53 40.85 -37.40 -16.42
C ARG A 53 39.31 -37.36 -16.53
N ARG A 54 38.68 -38.48 -16.91
CA ARG A 54 37.21 -38.60 -16.97
C ARG A 54 36.59 -38.64 -15.57
N TRP A 55 37.20 -39.35 -14.64
CA TRP A 55 36.72 -39.40 -13.25
C TRP A 55 36.89 -38.05 -12.53
N GLY A 56 38.02 -37.36 -12.73
CA GLY A 56 38.23 -36.01 -12.19
C GLY A 56 37.17 -35.00 -12.67
N LEU A 57 36.80 -35.04 -13.95
CA LEU A 57 35.75 -34.18 -14.50
C LEU A 57 34.36 -34.49 -13.92
N LEU A 58 34.03 -35.77 -13.71
CA LEU A 58 32.75 -36.16 -13.12
C LEU A 58 32.63 -35.74 -11.65
N VAL A 59 33.71 -35.88 -10.87
CA VAL A 59 33.74 -35.45 -9.47
C VAL A 59 33.66 -33.92 -9.37
N ALA A 60 34.38 -33.19 -10.20
CA ALA A 60 34.30 -31.73 -10.25
C ALA A 60 32.90 -31.24 -10.67
N ALA A 61 32.27 -31.89 -11.66
CA ALA A 61 30.91 -31.57 -12.07
C ALA A 61 29.89 -31.85 -10.95
N LEU A 62 30.02 -32.97 -10.23
CA LEU A 62 29.18 -33.29 -9.07
C LEU A 62 29.35 -32.29 -7.93
N LEU A 63 30.59 -31.86 -7.62
CA LEU A 63 30.85 -30.82 -6.63
C LEU A 63 30.25 -29.47 -7.02
N ILE A 64 30.37 -29.08 -8.29
CA ILE A 64 29.75 -27.84 -8.80
C ILE A 64 28.23 -27.92 -8.71
N VAL A 65 27.62 -29.06 -9.08
CA VAL A 65 26.18 -29.28 -8.96
C VAL A 65 25.74 -29.28 -7.50
N ALA A 66 26.49 -29.88 -6.59
CA ALA A 66 26.20 -29.90 -5.16
C ALA A 66 26.33 -28.50 -4.52
N LEU A 67 27.35 -27.73 -4.89
CA LEU A 67 27.52 -26.34 -4.44
C LEU A 67 26.46 -25.40 -5.03
N ALA A 68 26.09 -25.60 -6.29
CA ALA A 68 25.02 -24.84 -6.94
C ALA A 68 23.64 -25.16 -6.34
N THR A 69 23.35 -26.44 -6.10
CA THR A 69 22.09 -26.86 -5.46
C THR A 69 22.05 -26.49 -3.98
N GLY A 70 23.14 -26.63 -3.23
CA GLY A 70 23.25 -26.17 -1.84
C GLY A 70 23.06 -24.66 -1.70
N SER A 71 23.66 -23.86 -2.61
CA SER A 71 23.48 -22.40 -2.62
C SER A 71 22.06 -21.97 -3.01
N ALA A 72 21.42 -22.71 -3.93
CA ALA A 72 20.03 -22.47 -4.31
C ALA A 72 19.05 -22.89 -3.20
N LEU A 73 19.32 -24.00 -2.50
CA LEU A 73 18.48 -24.51 -1.40
C LEU A 73 18.63 -23.68 -0.12
N ALA A 74 19.81 -23.12 0.17
CA ALA A 74 20.00 -22.16 1.25
C ALA A 74 19.22 -20.85 1.04
N LEU A 75 18.84 -20.52 -0.20
CA LEU A 75 17.99 -19.38 -0.53
C LEU A 75 16.50 -19.74 -0.61
N THR A 76 16.14 -20.98 -0.94
CA THR A 76 14.73 -21.40 -1.06
C THR A 76 14.15 -22.00 0.23
N GLY A 77 14.98 -22.54 1.11
CA GLY A 77 14.56 -23.24 2.33
C GLY A 77 13.92 -22.35 3.39
N HIS A 78 14.08 -21.03 3.32
CA HIS A 78 13.77 -20.17 4.45
C HIS A 78 12.52 -19.28 4.29
N LEU A 79 12.03 -18.98 3.08
CA LEU A 79 10.83 -18.13 2.88
C LEU A 79 9.49 -18.84 3.22
N LYS A 80 9.52 -19.91 4.03
CA LYS A 80 8.36 -20.74 4.35
C LYS A 80 7.22 -19.91 4.95
N GLY A 81 7.54 -18.89 5.76
CA GLY A 81 6.53 -17.98 6.32
C GLY A 81 5.81 -17.13 5.27
N LEU A 82 6.50 -16.68 4.21
CA LEU A 82 5.87 -15.90 3.13
C LEU A 82 4.89 -16.72 2.28
N PHE A 83 5.01 -18.04 2.28
CA PHE A 83 4.19 -18.90 1.41
C PHE A 83 3.28 -19.87 2.17
N GLY A 84 3.40 -19.94 3.50
CA GLY A 84 2.64 -20.84 4.39
C GLY A 84 1.29 -20.31 4.89
N GLY A 85 0.65 -19.37 4.19
CA GLY A 85 -0.58 -18.74 4.65
C GLY A 85 -1.89 -19.38 4.17
N SER A 86 -3.02 -18.86 4.64
CA SER A 86 -4.37 -19.28 4.21
C SER A 86 -4.85 -18.48 2.99
N GLU A 87 -5.46 -19.15 2.01
CA GLU A 87 -6.05 -18.48 0.84
C GLU A 87 -7.25 -17.61 1.23
N VAL A 88 -7.27 -16.37 0.75
CA VAL A 88 -8.36 -15.42 0.97
C VAL A 88 -9.37 -15.55 -0.16
N ARG A 89 -10.52 -16.19 0.12
CA ARG A 89 -11.56 -16.48 -0.87
C ARG A 89 -12.75 -15.50 -0.84
N ASP A 90 -12.86 -14.71 0.22
CA ASP A 90 -13.98 -13.82 0.51
C ASP A 90 -13.76 -12.38 0.01
N LEU A 91 -12.97 -12.19 -1.05
CA LEU A 91 -12.70 -10.86 -1.59
C LEU A 91 -13.99 -10.23 -2.14
N SER A 92 -14.30 -9.02 -1.69
CA SER A 92 -15.40 -8.22 -2.24
C SER A 92 -15.13 -7.85 -3.70
N ALA A 93 -16.18 -7.52 -4.45
CA ALA A 93 -16.05 -7.10 -5.85
C ALA A 93 -15.14 -5.87 -6.02
N ALA A 94 -15.12 -4.96 -5.03
CA ALA A 94 -14.22 -3.80 -5.03
C ALA A 94 -12.76 -4.20 -4.83
N GLU A 95 -12.48 -5.14 -3.92
CA GLU A 95 -11.14 -5.68 -3.70
C GLU A 95 -10.65 -6.45 -4.92
N GLN A 96 -11.51 -7.29 -5.52
CA GLN A 96 -11.19 -7.98 -6.77
C GLN A 96 -10.91 -7.02 -7.91
N PHE A 97 -11.71 -5.95 -8.03
CA PHE A 97 -11.47 -4.91 -9.02
C PHE A 97 -10.13 -4.22 -8.81
N ASN A 98 -9.83 -3.74 -7.60
CA ASN A 98 -8.56 -3.09 -7.27
C ASN A 98 -7.36 -4.02 -7.49
N LEU A 99 -7.48 -5.30 -7.13
CA LEU A 99 -6.45 -6.31 -7.42
C LEU A 99 -6.30 -6.56 -8.92
N SER A 100 -7.38 -6.55 -9.69
CA SER A 100 -7.30 -6.72 -11.15
C SER A 100 -6.53 -5.57 -11.81
N GLU A 101 -6.65 -4.36 -11.24
CA GLU A 101 -5.94 -3.16 -11.69
C GLU A 101 -4.45 -3.20 -11.31
N MET A 102 -4.11 -3.64 -10.09
CA MET A 102 -2.72 -3.63 -9.61
C MET A 102 -1.91 -4.88 -9.99
N ALA A 103 -2.55 -6.05 -9.95
CA ALA A 103 -1.92 -7.37 -10.02
C ALA A 103 -2.39 -8.18 -11.25
N GLY A 104 -3.30 -7.63 -12.05
CA GLY A 104 -3.93 -8.31 -13.18
C GLY A 104 -5.13 -9.17 -12.76
N ALA A 105 -6.00 -9.48 -13.73
CA ALA A 105 -7.14 -10.35 -13.50
C ALA A 105 -6.66 -11.73 -13.01
N LYS A 106 -7.23 -12.21 -11.88
CA LYS A 106 -6.94 -13.52 -11.23
C LYS A 106 -5.75 -13.58 -10.26
N ALA A 107 -5.42 -12.49 -9.59
CA ALA A 107 -4.45 -12.55 -8.49
C ALA A 107 -4.94 -13.48 -7.37
N ARG A 108 -4.07 -14.38 -6.89
CA ARG A 108 -4.35 -15.21 -5.71
C ARG A 108 -3.86 -14.48 -4.48
N VAL A 109 -4.72 -14.34 -3.47
CA VAL A 109 -4.39 -13.64 -2.23
C VAL A 109 -4.25 -14.67 -1.12
N THR A 110 -3.15 -14.59 -0.40
CA THR A 110 -2.84 -15.45 0.75
C THR A 110 -2.61 -14.56 1.97
N LEU A 111 -3.37 -14.79 3.04
CA LEU A 111 -3.13 -14.20 4.35
C LEU A 111 -1.99 -14.99 5.02
N ILE A 112 -0.84 -14.35 5.21
CA ILE A 112 0.35 -15.00 5.76
C ILE A 112 0.48 -14.81 7.27
N ALA A 113 0.01 -13.69 7.81
CA ALA A 113 0.05 -13.41 9.24
C ALA A 113 -1.06 -12.43 9.63
N SER A 114 -1.51 -12.50 10.88
CA SER A 114 -2.47 -11.57 11.50
C SER A 114 -2.07 -11.31 12.94
N ARG A 115 -1.74 -10.05 13.27
CA ARG A 115 -1.20 -9.66 14.60
C ARG A 115 -1.69 -8.28 14.96
N ASN A 116 -2.10 -8.08 16.21
CA ASN A 116 -2.52 -6.78 16.77
C ASN A 116 -3.49 -6.00 15.86
N GLY A 117 -4.46 -6.70 15.26
CA GLY A 117 -5.45 -6.07 14.36
C GLY A 117 -4.89 -5.68 12.99
N GLN A 118 -3.71 -6.18 12.60
CA GLN A 118 -3.09 -5.98 11.29
C GLN A 118 -2.92 -7.33 10.58
N ALA A 119 -3.19 -7.38 9.29
CA ALA A 119 -3.02 -8.55 8.44
C ALA A 119 -1.97 -8.28 7.36
N PHE A 120 -1.24 -9.33 7.03
CA PHE A 120 -0.18 -9.36 6.04
C PHE A 120 -0.56 -10.33 4.94
N TYR A 121 -0.54 -9.85 3.70
CA TYR A 121 -0.97 -10.61 2.54
C TYR A 121 0.13 -10.71 1.50
N VAL A 122 0.19 -11.87 0.84
CA VAL A 122 0.92 -12.07 -0.41
C VAL A 122 -0.08 -12.20 -1.54
N ILE A 123 0.11 -11.40 -2.58
CA ILE A 123 -0.72 -11.33 -3.77
C ILE A 123 0.09 -11.90 -4.94
N LYS A 124 -0.19 -13.14 -5.31
CA LYS A 124 0.47 -13.80 -6.44
C LYS A 124 -0.13 -13.32 -7.76
N ARG A 125 0.69 -12.62 -8.55
CA ARG A 125 0.35 -12.14 -9.89
C ARG A 125 0.42 -13.28 -10.91
N LYS A 126 -0.36 -13.18 -11.99
CA LYS A 126 -0.24 -14.10 -13.13
C LYS A 126 1.08 -13.89 -13.89
N LYS A 127 1.53 -12.64 -13.98
CA LYS A 127 2.80 -12.23 -14.61
C LYS A 127 3.55 -11.27 -13.69
N GLY A 128 4.84 -11.51 -13.50
CA GLY A 128 5.71 -10.75 -12.60
C GLY A 128 5.83 -11.37 -11.21
N GLY A 129 6.54 -10.68 -10.33
CA GLY A 129 6.75 -11.09 -8.93
C GLY A 129 5.49 -10.91 -8.09
N PRO A 130 5.49 -11.46 -6.86
CA PRO A 130 4.40 -11.24 -5.93
C PRO A 130 4.31 -9.76 -5.55
N CYS A 131 3.09 -9.31 -5.24
CA CYS A 131 2.90 -8.09 -4.45
C CYS A 131 2.64 -8.46 -3.00
N TYR A 132 2.89 -7.51 -2.13
CA TYR A 132 2.70 -7.65 -0.69
C TYR A 132 1.77 -6.56 -0.22
N ALA A 133 0.94 -6.86 0.77
CA ALA A 133 0.00 -5.89 1.29
C ALA A 133 -0.13 -6.00 2.80
N VAL A 134 -0.32 -4.86 3.44
CA VAL A 134 -0.67 -4.78 4.87
C VAL A 134 -2.01 -4.08 5.01
N GLY A 135 -2.81 -4.44 6.01
CA GLY A 135 -4.01 -3.67 6.34
C GLY A 135 -4.72 -4.15 7.60
N ALA A 136 -5.66 -3.33 8.08
CA ALA A 136 -6.34 -3.62 9.33
C ALA A 136 -7.28 -4.83 9.21
N VAL A 137 -7.18 -5.73 10.19
CA VAL A 137 -8.14 -6.80 10.48
C VAL A 137 -9.32 -6.17 11.20
N GLU A 138 -10.22 -5.60 10.44
CA GLU A 138 -11.48 -5.12 10.97
C GLU A 138 -12.42 -6.31 11.18
N ARG A 139 -12.61 -6.67 12.45
CA ARG A 139 -13.64 -7.63 12.86
C ARG A 139 -14.96 -6.87 13.05
N HIS A 140 -16.07 -7.56 12.85
CA HIS A 140 -17.42 -7.04 13.12
C HIS A 140 -17.84 -5.83 12.28
N LEU A 141 -17.35 -5.72 11.04
CA LEU A 141 -17.87 -4.72 10.11
C LEU A 141 -19.30 -5.07 9.69
N THR A 142 -20.15 -4.04 9.64
CA THR A 142 -21.46 -4.18 8.99
C THR A 142 -21.27 -4.38 7.48
N PRO A 143 -22.25 -4.97 6.77
CA PRO A 143 -22.23 -5.05 5.31
C PRO A 143 -22.03 -3.68 4.62
N ALA A 144 -22.57 -2.60 5.20
CA ALA A 144 -22.40 -1.26 4.66
C ALA A 144 -20.97 -0.74 4.85
N GLN A 145 -20.33 -1.01 5.99
CA GLN A 145 -18.91 -0.68 6.18
C GLN A 145 -18.01 -1.47 5.22
N LEU A 146 -18.31 -2.75 4.99
CA LEU A 146 -17.64 -3.57 3.98
C LEU A 146 -17.80 -3.00 2.56
N GLN A 147 -18.96 -2.45 2.22
CA GLN A 147 -19.19 -1.83 0.92
C GLN A 147 -18.53 -0.44 0.80
N LEU A 148 -18.48 0.30 1.90
CA LEU A 148 -17.85 1.63 1.99
C LEU A 148 -16.33 1.57 2.16
N ARG A 149 -15.77 0.38 2.42
CA ARG A 149 -14.34 0.08 2.37
C ARG A 149 -13.82 0.31 0.94
N SER A 150 -13.68 1.59 0.63
CA SER A 150 -12.94 2.12 -0.51
C SER A 150 -11.45 1.87 -0.32
N ARG A 151 -10.99 1.86 0.94
CA ARG A 151 -9.77 1.16 1.34
C ARG A 151 -10.11 -0.33 1.33
N SER A 152 -9.56 -1.01 0.33
CA SER A 152 -9.41 -2.46 0.36
C SER A 152 -8.98 -2.94 1.75
N ARG A 153 -9.25 -4.20 2.14
CA ARG A 153 -8.56 -4.80 3.30
C ARG A 153 -7.03 -4.65 3.24
N PHE A 154 -6.50 -4.34 2.07
CA PHE A 154 -5.15 -3.85 1.83
C PHE A 154 -5.07 -2.33 2.08
N GLY A 155 -4.57 -1.94 3.26
CA GLY A 155 -4.28 -0.55 3.60
C GLY A 155 -3.11 0.03 2.81
N ALA A 156 -2.10 -0.79 2.51
CA ALA A 156 -1.02 -0.48 1.59
C ALA A 156 -0.63 -1.72 0.77
N VAL A 157 -0.20 -1.51 -0.47
CA VAL A 157 0.24 -2.57 -1.40
C VAL A 157 1.55 -2.14 -2.05
N GLY A 158 2.52 -3.05 -2.08
CA GLY A 158 3.83 -2.86 -2.70
C GLY A 158 4.17 -4.04 -3.60
N CYS A 159 4.48 -3.76 -4.86
CA CYS A 159 4.86 -4.75 -5.86
C CYS A 159 6.33 -4.56 -6.22
N PRO A 160 7.28 -5.23 -5.53
CA PRO A 160 8.69 -5.17 -5.92
C PRO A 160 8.87 -5.65 -7.37
N LEU A 161 9.83 -5.06 -8.08
CA LEU A 161 10.09 -5.41 -9.48
C LEU A 161 10.50 -6.89 -9.59
N ALA A 162 9.84 -7.60 -10.50
CA ALA A 162 10.16 -8.99 -10.78
C ALA A 162 11.56 -9.12 -11.40
N GLY A 163 12.40 -10.02 -10.89
CA GLY A 163 13.65 -10.41 -11.54
C GLY A 163 14.79 -9.38 -11.48
N GLY A 164 14.64 -8.29 -10.73
CA GLY A 164 15.75 -7.38 -10.45
C GLY A 164 16.54 -7.82 -9.22
N SER A 165 17.86 -7.64 -9.23
CA SER A 165 18.72 -7.82 -8.05
C SER A 165 18.28 -6.95 -6.86
N PHE A 166 17.41 -5.95 -7.08
CA PHE A 166 16.85 -5.04 -6.10
C PHE A 166 15.40 -5.35 -5.71
N GLY A 167 14.87 -6.54 -6.00
CA GLY A 167 13.54 -6.96 -5.57
C GLY A 167 13.53 -7.47 -4.13
N PHE A 168 12.42 -7.29 -3.40
CA PHE A 168 12.17 -8.05 -2.17
C PHE A 168 11.56 -9.41 -2.53
N PRO A 169 11.96 -10.51 -1.86
CA PRO A 169 13.07 -10.61 -0.91
C PRO A 169 14.44 -10.74 -1.62
N SER A 170 15.47 -10.02 -1.15
CA SER A 170 16.86 -10.21 -1.61
C SER A 170 17.88 -9.75 -0.56
N LYS A 171 19.16 -10.08 -0.75
CA LYS A 171 20.25 -9.62 0.14
C LYS A 171 20.38 -8.09 0.20
N VAL A 172 20.11 -7.39 -0.90
CA VAL A 172 20.23 -5.92 -0.97
C VAL A 172 18.94 -5.19 -0.60
N GLN A 173 17.82 -5.92 -0.51
CA GLN A 173 16.54 -5.44 0.00
C GLN A 173 15.85 -6.56 0.81
N PRO A 174 16.34 -6.82 2.04
CA PRO A 174 15.85 -7.91 2.87
C PRO A 174 14.58 -7.55 3.63
N ILE A 175 14.09 -6.31 3.52
CA ILE A 175 12.78 -5.89 4.03
C ILE A 175 11.97 -5.19 2.95
N LEU A 176 10.65 -5.31 3.05
CA LEU A 176 9.69 -4.47 2.33
C LEU A 176 8.90 -3.67 3.36
N ASP A 177 9.22 -2.38 3.44
CA ASP A 177 8.69 -1.45 4.43
C ASP A 177 7.33 -0.90 4.05
N PHE A 178 6.39 -0.97 5.00
CA PHE A 178 5.06 -0.38 4.95
C PHE A 178 4.80 0.54 6.15
N SER A 179 5.85 0.95 6.85
CA SER A 179 5.75 1.78 8.04
C SER A 179 5.08 3.12 7.76
N VAL A 180 4.25 3.55 8.70
CA VAL A 180 3.50 4.80 8.62
C VAL A 180 4.24 5.85 9.43
N PHE A 181 4.48 7.01 8.82
CA PHE A 181 5.08 8.17 9.47
C PHE A 181 4.15 9.36 9.39
N PHE A 182 4.04 10.12 10.48
CA PHE A 182 3.40 11.43 10.48
C PHE A 182 4.45 12.51 10.30
N ALA A 183 4.28 13.36 9.29
CA ALA A 183 5.07 14.58 9.20
C ALA A 183 4.51 15.60 10.22
N THR A 184 5.37 16.10 11.09
CA THR A 184 5.04 17.25 11.94
C THR A 184 5.12 18.56 11.14
N ARG A 185 4.68 19.67 11.73
CA ARG A 185 4.83 21.01 11.14
C ARG A 185 6.28 21.33 10.78
N ASP A 186 7.22 20.79 11.55
CA ASP A 186 8.67 20.98 11.37
C ASP A 186 9.27 20.03 10.32
N ARG A 187 8.42 19.29 9.59
CA ARG A 187 8.81 18.27 8.59
C ARG A 187 9.62 17.12 9.17
N ILE A 188 9.49 16.91 10.47
CA ILE A 188 10.11 15.80 11.17
C ILE A 188 9.16 14.60 11.05
N ALA A 189 9.67 13.47 10.55
CA ALA A 189 8.91 12.23 10.45
C ALA A 189 8.85 11.56 11.83
N ARG A 190 7.66 11.45 12.40
CA ARG A 190 7.41 10.65 13.60
C ARG A 190 6.83 9.32 13.20
N LEU A 191 7.36 8.23 13.75
CA LEU A 191 6.81 6.91 13.52
C LEU A 191 5.39 6.85 14.09
N ALA A 192 4.44 6.41 13.28
CA ALA A 192 3.10 6.06 13.73
C ALA A 192 3.01 4.56 13.97
N ARG A 193 3.58 3.77 13.04
CA ARG A 193 3.56 2.32 13.08
C ARG A 193 4.73 1.77 12.28
N LEU A 194 5.47 0.83 12.86
CA LEU A 194 6.54 0.09 12.17
C LEU A 194 5.94 -1.21 11.64
N GLU A 195 5.87 -1.40 10.34
CA GLU A 195 5.29 -2.64 9.78
C GLU A 195 5.84 -3.00 8.42
N GLY A 196 5.89 -4.29 8.12
CA GLY A 196 6.25 -4.76 6.80
C GLY A 196 6.61 -6.24 6.75
N PHE A 197 7.36 -6.60 5.71
CA PHE A 197 7.81 -7.96 5.45
C PHE A 197 9.33 -8.03 5.56
N ALA A 198 9.82 -9.16 6.05
CA ALA A 198 11.23 -9.43 6.31
C ALA A 198 11.64 -10.75 5.66
N ALA A 199 12.78 -10.76 4.98
CA ALA A 199 13.45 -11.97 4.55
C ALA A 199 14.07 -12.67 5.76
N ASP A 200 14.37 -13.96 5.62
CA ASP A 200 14.74 -14.82 6.75
C ASP A 200 15.99 -14.40 7.53
N PRO A 201 17.04 -13.82 6.91
CA PRO A 201 18.19 -13.33 7.65
C PRO A 201 17.86 -12.20 8.63
N VAL A 202 16.71 -11.52 8.46
CA VAL A 202 16.31 -10.40 9.31
C VAL A 202 15.65 -10.93 10.57
N ALA A 203 16.30 -10.76 11.71
CA ALA A 203 15.76 -11.10 13.03
C ALA A 203 14.98 -9.93 13.64
N LYS A 204 15.43 -8.69 13.42
CA LYS A 204 14.78 -7.49 13.97
C LYS A 204 14.73 -6.37 12.94
N VAL A 205 13.74 -5.50 13.09
CA VAL A 205 13.65 -4.22 12.35
C VAL A 205 13.64 -3.08 13.36
N GLY A 206 14.53 -2.11 13.16
CA GLY A 206 14.72 -0.97 14.03
C GLY A 206 14.43 0.38 13.36
N VAL A 207 14.17 1.38 14.18
CA VAL A 207 14.05 2.80 13.79
C VAL A 207 15.28 3.53 14.25
N ILE A 208 15.93 4.24 13.33
CA ILE A 208 17.07 5.09 13.63
C ILE A 208 16.54 6.46 14.04
N GLY A 209 16.88 6.89 15.26
CA GLY A 209 16.50 8.17 15.85
C GLY A 209 17.33 9.34 15.34
N VAL A 210 17.02 10.54 15.85
CA VAL A 210 17.69 11.80 15.48
C VAL A 210 19.17 11.84 15.87
N ASP A 211 19.54 11.09 16.90
CA ASP A 211 20.90 10.95 17.41
C ASP A 211 21.71 9.88 16.64
N ASN A 212 21.16 9.35 15.54
CA ASN A 212 21.72 8.25 14.77
C ASN A 212 21.99 6.99 15.61
N LYS A 213 21.17 6.74 16.63
CA LYS A 213 21.10 5.46 17.34
C LYS A 213 19.79 4.75 17.00
N ILE A 214 19.75 3.43 17.20
CA ILE A 214 18.50 2.68 17.11
C ILE A 214 17.66 3.02 18.34
N ALA A 215 16.54 3.71 18.13
CA ALA A 215 15.67 4.20 19.21
C ALA A 215 14.51 3.25 19.52
N TYR A 216 14.21 2.33 18.60
CA TYR A 216 13.10 1.38 18.73
C TYR A 216 13.37 0.16 17.85
N THR A 217 13.02 -1.04 18.31
CA THR A 217 13.14 -2.29 17.54
C THR A 217 11.93 -3.19 17.73
N VAL A 218 11.68 -4.04 16.73
CA VAL A 218 10.68 -5.10 16.78
C VAL A 218 11.25 -6.39 16.19
N ASP A 219 10.82 -7.52 16.71
CA ASP A 219 11.18 -8.81 16.13
C ASP A 219 10.47 -9.02 14.79
N ALA A 220 11.20 -9.58 13.83
CA ALA A 220 10.63 -10.20 12.65
C ALA A 220 10.26 -11.64 12.98
N ARG A 221 8.98 -12.01 12.80
CA ARG A 221 8.48 -13.36 13.03
C ARG A 221 7.64 -13.78 11.83
N GLU A 222 7.82 -15.00 11.34
CA GLU A 222 7.12 -15.51 10.14
C GLU A 222 7.20 -14.52 8.96
N ASN A 223 8.40 -14.01 8.70
CA ASN A 223 8.67 -13.04 7.62
C ASN A 223 7.88 -11.73 7.69
N THR A 224 7.31 -11.37 8.84
CA THR A 224 6.58 -10.13 9.05
C THR A 224 7.05 -9.46 10.34
N TYR A 225 6.98 -8.14 10.38
CA TYR A 225 7.26 -7.36 11.58
C TYR A 225 6.17 -6.33 11.80
N LEU A 226 5.84 -6.10 13.07
CA LEU A 226 4.81 -5.15 13.49
C LEU A 226 5.19 -4.56 14.85
N GLY A 227 5.35 -3.24 14.88
CA GLY A 227 5.55 -2.44 16.07
C GLY A 227 4.39 -1.50 16.34
N GLY A 228 4.12 -1.28 17.63
CA GLY A 228 3.13 -0.31 18.08
C GLY A 228 3.50 1.13 17.77
N HIS A 229 2.66 2.05 18.23
CA HIS A 229 2.92 3.47 18.14
C HIS A 229 4.09 3.83 19.06
N SER A 230 5.20 4.26 18.47
CA SER A 230 6.28 4.91 19.22
C SER A 230 6.37 6.35 18.73
N ALA A 231 6.30 7.34 19.61
CA ALA A 231 6.40 8.75 19.23
C ALA A 231 7.83 9.17 18.80
N VAL A 232 8.65 8.19 18.39
CA VAL A 232 10.04 8.31 17.99
C VAL A 232 10.11 9.12 16.71
N VAL A 233 10.98 10.11 16.72
CA VAL A 233 11.39 10.81 15.52
C VAL A 233 12.34 9.92 14.73
N ALA A 234 12.00 9.61 13.49
CA ALA A 234 12.74 8.67 12.65
C ALA A 234 13.60 9.39 11.60
N HIS A 235 14.89 9.08 11.58
CA HIS A 235 15.82 9.37 10.48
C HIS A 235 15.87 8.24 9.43
N GLY A 236 15.44 7.04 9.80
CA GLY A 236 15.42 5.89 8.91
C GLY A 236 14.99 4.59 9.59
N ILE A 237 15.03 3.51 8.84
CA ILE A 237 14.77 2.13 9.29
C ILE A 237 16.03 1.30 9.05
N VAL A 238 16.28 0.32 9.93
CA VAL A 238 17.37 -0.66 9.79
C VAL A 238 16.83 -2.08 9.94
N ALA A 239 17.28 -3.00 9.10
CA ALA A 239 17.08 -4.44 9.27
C ALA A 239 18.34 -5.03 9.92
N LEU A 240 18.15 -5.87 10.95
CA LEU A 240 19.21 -6.44 11.75
C LEU A 240 19.16 -7.96 11.68
N ASP A 241 20.31 -8.62 11.69
CA ASP A 241 20.43 -10.07 11.88
C ASP A 241 20.29 -10.46 13.36
N LYS A 242 20.52 -11.75 13.67
CA LYS A 242 20.39 -12.29 15.03
C LYS A 242 21.46 -11.74 15.99
N GLU A 243 22.60 -11.34 15.44
CA GLU A 243 23.72 -10.71 16.15
C GLU A 243 23.59 -9.17 16.22
N GLU A 244 22.42 -8.65 15.86
CA GLU A 244 22.10 -7.22 15.80
C GLU A 244 22.99 -6.40 14.85
N LYS A 245 23.59 -7.05 13.85
CA LYS A 245 24.37 -6.37 12.81
C LYS A 245 23.43 -5.86 11.71
N PRO A 246 23.70 -4.66 11.17
CA PRO A 246 22.86 -4.08 10.13
C PRO A 246 23.01 -4.83 8.79
N LEU A 247 21.91 -5.39 8.31
CA LEU A 247 21.79 -6.00 6.98
C LEU A 247 21.36 -4.98 5.92
N PHE A 248 20.53 -4.02 6.30
CA PHE A 248 19.96 -3.02 5.40
C PHE A 248 19.56 -1.77 6.15
N VAL A 249 19.67 -0.61 5.50
CA VAL A 249 19.35 0.71 6.03
C VAL A 249 18.59 1.52 4.98
N GLN A 250 17.43 2.05 5.36
CA GLN A 250 16.64 2.99 4.57
C GLN A 250 16.59 4.34 5.28
N CYS A 251 17.38 5.30 4.80
CA CYS A 251 17.43 6.65 5.35
C CYS A 251 16.42 7.58 4.67
N THR A 252 15.66 8.33 5.46
CA THR A 252 14.71 9.34 4.97
C THR A 252 15.29 10.76 5.01
N VAL A 253 16.40 10.96 5.72
CA VAL A 253 17.07 12.26 5.85
C VAL A 253 18.26 12.41 4.90
N ARG A 254 18.43 13.61 4.33
CA ARG A 254 19.46 13.92 3.32
C ARG A 254 20.90 13.72 3.83
N LYS A 255 21.14 13.90 5.14
CA LYS A 255 22.45 13.71 5.77
C LYS A 255 22.79 12.22 6.02
N GLY A 256 21.90 11.29 5.67
CA GLY A 256 22.05 9.87 5.96
C GLY A 256 21.78 9.51 7.42
N CYS A 257 22.02 8.25 7.78
CA CYS A 257 21.74 7.69 9.11
C CYS A 257 23.01 7.48 9.96
N GLY A 258 23.96 8.41 9.86
CA GLY A 258 25.22 8.35 10.60
C GLY A 258 26.06 7.11 10.28
N LYS A 259 26.32 6.27 11.30
CA LYS A 259 27.12 5.05 11.18
C LYS A 259 26.41 3.92 10.43
N TYR A 260 25.09 3.96 10.35
CA TYR A 260 24.31 2.95 9.64
C TYR A 260 24.37 3.22 8.15
N ARG A 261 25.07 2.36 7.42
CA ARG A 261 25.18 2.41 5.95
C ARG A 261 24.78 1.04 5.40
N ASN A 262 24.16 1.05 4.23
CA ASN A 262 24.01 -0.21 3.50
C ASN A 262 25.42 -0.77 3.21
N PRO A 263 25.66 -2.08 3.42
CA PRO A 263 26.88 -2.71 2.94
C PRO A 263 27.02 -2.35 1.47
N VAL A 264 28.20 -1.82 1.10
CA VAL A 264 28.46 -1.09 -0.15
C VAL A 264 27.68 -1.72 -1.29
N ARG A 265 26.63 -1.02 -1.74
CA ARG A 265 25.94 -1.38 -2.98
C ARG A 265 27.03 -1.36 -4.03
N ALA A 266 27.30 -2.48 -4.71
CA ALA A 266 28.10 -2.46 -5.92
C ALA A 266 27.59 -1.27 -6.73
N THR A 267 28.44 -0.25 -6.89
CA THR A 267 28.07 1.08 -7.38
C THR A 267 27.50 0.90 -8.77
N THR A 268 26.19 0.65 -8.85
CA THR A 268 25.46 0.79 -10.08
C THR A 268 25.54 2.28 -10.34
N PRO A 269 26.17 2.72 -11.44
CA PRO A 269 26.33 4.14 -11.72
C PRO A 269 24.99 4.81 -11.50
N SER A 270 24.96 5.79 -10.59
CA SER A 270 23.73 6.51 -10.27
C SER A 270 23.15 6.93 -11.62
N PRO A 271 21.91 6.53 -11.96
CA PRO A 271 21.35 6.89 -13.25
C PRO A 271 21.52 8.40 -13.38
N ALA A 272 22.09 8.83 -14.50
CA ALA A 272 22.33 10.24 -14.77
C ALA A 272 21.06 11.00 -14.35
N PRO A 273 21.17 12.12 -13.60
CA PRO A 273 20.01 12.86 -13.13
C PRO A 273 19.05 12.98 -14.30
N PRO A 274 17.77 12.59 -14.14
CA PRO A 274 16.86 12.49 -15.27
C PRO A 274 16.96 13.79 -16.02
N ALA A 275 17.44 13.72 -17.28
CA ALA A 275 17.61 14.89 -18.12
C ALA A 275 16.35 15.73 -17.94
N ARG A 276 16.49 17.02 -17.57
CA ARG A 276 15.35 17.93 -17.31
C ARG A 276 14.27 17.52 -18.27
N LEU A 277 13.16 16.98 -17.75
CA LEU A 277 12.11 16.41 -18.58
C LEU A 277 11.72 17.52 -19.56
N ARG A 278 12.26 17.46 -20.78
CA ARG A 278 11.89 18.37 -21.85
C ARG A 278 10.39 18.23 -21.89
N GLN A 279 9.68 19.36 -21.84
CA GLN A 279 8.24 19.35 -22.01
C GLN A 279 7.94 18.43 -23.17
N ALA A 280 7.08 17.43 -22.93
CA ALA A 280 6.78 16.46 -23.97
C ALA A 280 6.37 17.23 -25.23
N PRO A 281 6.86 16.83 -26.42
CA PRO A 281 6.42 17.44 -27.66
C PRO A 281 4.89 17.39 -27.73
N PRO A 282 4.27 18.31 -28.51
CA PRO A 282 2.82 18.32 -28.67
C PRO A 282 2.30 16.91 -28.99
N PRO A 283 1.16 16.50 -28.43
CA PRO A 283 0.63 15.17 -28.66
C PRO A 283 0.38 14.96 -30.16
N ALA A 284 0.94 13.89 -30.72
CA ALA A 284 0.77 13.52 -32.13
C ALA A 284 -0.62 12.94 -32.43
N HIS A 285 -1.41 12.64 -31.39
CA HIS A 285 -2.74 12.04 -31.54
C HIS A 285 -3.82 13.10 -31.73
N PRO A 286 -4.85 12.83 -32.55
CA PRO A 286 -6.00 13.73 -32.69
C PRO A 286 -6.72 13.91 -31.35
N VAL A 287 -7.39 15.06 -31.20
CA VAL A 287 -8.25 15.32 -30.04
C VAL A 287 -9.38 14.29 -30.03
N SER A 288 -9.45 13.54 -28.94
CA SER A 288 -10.45 12.49 -28.73
C SER A 288 -11.61 12.96 -27.85
N GLN A 289 -11.37 13.87 -26.90
CA GLN A 289 -12.37 14.48 -26.02
C GLN A 289 -11.92 15.86 -25.55
N GLY A 290 -12.86 16.69 -25.13
CA GLY A 290 -12.59 17.96 -24.46
C GLY A 290 -13.72 18.38 -23.52
N GLY A 291 -13.41 19.24 -22.57
CA GLY A 291 -14.40 19.79 -21.63
C GLY A 291 -13.86 21.02 -20.90
N ALA A 292 -14.75 21.82 -20.32
CA ALA A 292 -14.38 22.99 -19.54
C ALA A 292 -15.29 23.17 -18.32
N ALA A 293 -14.72 23.65 -17.22
CA ALA A 293 -15.42 24.01 -15.98
C ALA A 293 -14.57 24.95 -15.13
N ASN A 294 -15.21 25.91 -14.46
CA ASN A 294 -14.58 26.81 -13.48
C ASN A 294 -13.33 27.56 -13.99
N GLY A 295 -13.32 27.94 -15.28
CA GLY A 295 -12.20 28.62 -15.91
C GLY A 295 -11.01 27.71 -16.29
N ALA A 296 -11.15 26.40 -16.09
CA ALA A 296 -10.23 25.41 -16.62
C ALA A 296 -10.83 24.69 -17.83
N SER A 297 -9.97 24.26 -18.75
CA SER A 297 -10.33 23.34 -19.82
C SER A 297 -9.38 22.15 -19.88
N VAL A 298 -9.86 21.06 -20.45
CA VAL A 298 -9.07 19.85 -20.69
C VAL A 298 -9.26 19.39 -22.12
N THR A 299 -8.15 19.04 -22.77
CA THR A 299 -8.09 18.44 -24.10
C THR A 299 -7.39 17.09 -23.99
N VAL A 300 -8.03 16.05 -24.53
CA VAL A 300 -7.57 14.66 -24.38
C VAL A 300 -7.16 14.09 -25.73
N HIS A 301 -5.93 13.58 -25.81
CA HIS A 301 -5.29 12.98 -26.97
C HIS A 301 -4.88 11.53 -26.66
N GLY A 302 -5.86 10.63 -26.54
CA GLY A 302 -5.61 9.23 -26.17
C GLY A 302 -5.11 9.07 -24.73
N ILE A 303 -3.80 8.93 -24.54
CA ILE A 303 -3.14 8.86 -23.21
C ILE A 303 -2.58 10.21 -22.74
N ASP A 304 -2.50 11.18 -23.65
CA ASP A 304 -2.02 12.52 -23.36
C ASP A 304 -3.21 13.42 -22.99
N VAL A 305 -3.04 14.21 -21.93
CA VAL A 305 -4.03 15.16 -21.42
C VAL A 305 -3.37 16.51 -21.24
N GLU A 306 -3.93 17.53 -21.87
CA GLU A 306 -3.55 18.92 -21.69
C GLU A 306 -4.63 19.64 -20.90
N LEU A 307 -4.24 20.27 -19.79
CA LEU A 307 -5.12 21.16 -19.03
C LEU A 307 -4.68 22.60 -19.23
N ASP A 308 -5.64 23.45 -19.55
CA ASP A 308 -5.48 24.90 -19.50
C ASP A 308 -6.16 25.42 -18.23
N LEU A 309 -5.37 26.08 -17.39
CA LEU A 309 -5.71 26.66 -16.10
C LEU A 309 -5.54 28.18 -16.11
N SER A 310 -5.29 28.78 -17.29
CA SER A 310 -5.09 30.24 -17.42
C SER A 310 -6.34 31.05 -17.05
N GLY A 311 -7.52 30.49 -17.26
CA GLY A 311 -8.81 31.12 -16.96
C GLY A 311 -9.32 30.93 -15.52
N LEU A 312 -8.53 30.32 -14.62
CA LEU A 312 -8.96 30.10 -13.24
C LEU A 312 -9.23 31.41 -12.50
N SER A 313 -10.32 31.45 -11.73
CA SER A 313 -10.58 32.57 -10.83
C SER A 313 -9.48 32.70 -9.76
N PRO A 314 -9.22 33.92 -9.22
CA PRO A 314 -8.25 34.09 -8.13
C PRO A 314 -8.51 33.18 -6.92
N LYS A 315 -9.78 32.97 -6.57
CA LYS A 315 -10.19 32.07 -5.47
C LYS A 315 -9.80 30.62 -5.76
N THR A 316 -10.09 30.11 -6.97
CA THR A 316 -9.73 28.74 -7.37
C THR A 316 -8.21 28.56 -7.48
N LYS A 317 -7.51 29.58 -7.99
CA LYS A 317 -6.04 29.57 -8.08
C LYS A 317 -5.39 29.50 -6.69
N HIS A 318 -5.88 30.30 -5.74
CA HIS A 318 -5.39 30.28 -4.36
C HIS A 318 -5.51 28.89 -3.71
N LEU A 319 -6.61 28.18 -4.00
CA LEU A 319 -6.83 26.81 -3.55
C LEU A 319 -5.81 25.81 -4.09
N LEU A 320 -5.37 26.01 -5.34
CA LEU A 320 -4.42 25.13 -6.01
C LEU A 320 -2.96 25.46 -5.69
N GLU A 321 -2.65 26.71 -5.34
CA GLU A 321 -1.28 27.15 -5.08
C GLU A 321 -0.68 26.45 -3.85
N GLY A 322 -1.46 26.19 -2.79
CA GLY A 322 -0.98 25.51 -1.59
C GLY A 322 0.38 26.03 -1.08
N LYS A 323 1.11 25.23 -0.29
CA LYS A 323 2.50 25.59 0.11
C LYS A 323 3.56 25.14 -0.89
N ARG A 324 3.25 24.11 -1.68
CA ARG A 324 4.21 23.46 -2.60
C ARG A 324 4.00 23.84 -4.06
N ARG A 325 2.93 24.57 -4.39
CA ARG A 325 2.51 24.85 -5.78
C ARG A 325 2.39 23.57 -6.60
N GLN A 326 2.03 22.48 -5.94
CA GLN A 326 1.78 21.19 -6.56
C GLN A 326 0.28 20.92 -6.58
N ILE A 327 -0.17 20.42 -7.72
CA ILE A 327 -1.55 20.00 -7.95
C ILE A 327 -1.58 18.52 -8.31
N GLY A 328 -2.57 17.83 -7.76
CA GLY A 328 -2.96 16.50 -8.18
C GLY A 328 -3.95 16.60 -9.31
N VAL A 329 -3.58 16.12 -10.49
CA VAL A 329 -4.50 15.99 -11.62
C VAL A 329 -4.87 14.53 -11.78
N THR A 330 -6.18 14.23 -11.73
CA THR A 330 -6.70 12.87 -11.88
C THR A 330 -7.80 12.82 -12.90
N CYS A 331 -7.64 12.00 -13.93
CA CYS A 331 -8.73 11.62 -14.83
C CYS A 331 -9.27 10.25 -14.46
N PHE A 332 -10.56 10.04 -14.65
CA PHE A 332 -11.21 8.77 -14.38
C PHE A 332 -12.18 8.38 -15.49
N LYS A 333 -12.44 7.09 -15.57
CA LYS A 333 -13.52 6.50 -16.33
C LYS A 333 -14.19 5.43 -15.50
N PHE A 334 -15.43 5.13 -15.84
CA PHE A 334 -16.11 4.04 -15.20
C PHE A 334 -16.04 2.76 -16.01
N VAL A 335 -15.87 1.66 -15.31
CA VAL A 335 -15.77 0.32 -15.90
C VAL A 335 -16.78 -0.61 -15.23
N ARG A 336 -17.27 -1.58 -16.00
CA ARG A 336 -18.06 -2.69 -15.45
C ARG A 336 -17.12 -3.84 -15.10
N PHE A 337 -17.20 -4.32 -13.87
CA PHE A 337 -16.46 -5.47 -13.38
C PHE A 337 -17.39 -6.33 -12.52
N ALA A 338 -17.47 -7.63 -12.82
CA ALA A 338 -18.39 -8.57 -12.14
C ALA A 338 -19.83 -8.01 -12.01
N GLY A 339 -20.38 -7.45 -13.09
CA GLY A 339 -21.72 -6.85 -13.13
C GLY A 339 -21.89 -5.53 -12.37
N LYS A 340 -20.85 -5.05 -11.69
CA LYS A 340 -20.87 -3.80 -10.89
C LYS A 340 -20.08 -2.69 -11.56
N LEU A 341 -20.40 -1.47 -11.16
CA LEU A 341 -19.85 -0.26 -11.73
C LEU A 341 -18.75 0.29 -10.82
N PHE A 342 -17.55 0.48 -11.36
CA PHE A 342 -16.41 0.99 -10.61
C PHE A 342 -15.81 2.21 -11.29
N GLN A 343 -15.24 3.10 -10.49
CA GLN A 343 -14.43 4.21 -10.98
C GLN A 343 -12.97 3.75 -11.09
N LYS A 344 -12.41 3.79 -12.31
CA LYS A 344 -11.00 3.61 -12.59
C LYS A 344 -10.37 4.99 -12.80
N GLY A 345 -9.47 5.40 -11.92
CA GLY A 345 -8.82 6.72 -12.00
C GLY A 345 -7.31 6.61 -12.07
N LYS A 346 -6.66 7.60 -12.68
CA LYS A 346 -5.21 7.75 -12.66
C LYS A 346 -4.85 9.19 -12.38
N GLY A 347 -4.01 9.38 -11.37
CA GLY A 347 -3.58 10.69 -10.89
C GLY A 347 -2.08 10.90 -11.07
N VAL A 348 -1.68 12.15 -11.33
CA VAL A 348 -0.28 12.58 -11.30
C VAL A 348 -0.16 13.89 -10.54
N GLN A 349 0.95 14.06 -9.83
CA GLN A 349 1.33 15.34 -9.23
C GLN A 349 2.10 16.18 -10.25
N ARG A 350 1.78 17.46 -10.36
CA ARG A 350 2.42 18.43 -11.26
C ARG A 350 2.61 19.76 -10.55
N GLN A 351 3.58 20.54 -11.02
CA GLN A 351 3.66 21.95 -10.63
C GLN A 351 2.48 22.70 -11.25
N LEU A 352 1.89 23.62 -10.49
CA LEU A 352 0.85 24.51 -10.98
C LEU A 352 1.44 25.44 -12.04
N ALA A 353 0.86 25.40 -13.24
CA ALA A 353 1.22 26.24 -14.37
C ALA A 353 -0.05 26.58 -15.17
N PRO A 354 -0.05 27.65 -16.00
CA PRO A 354 -1.17 27.97 -16.86
C PRO A 354 -1.57 26.80 -17.78
N THR A 355 -0.59 26.02 -18.25
CA THR A 355 -0.84 24.81 -19.03
C THR A 355 -0.12 23.63 -18.41
N VAL A 356 -0.81 22.52 -18.21
CA VAL A 356 -0.28 21.30 -17.60
C VAL A 356 -0.49 20.13 -18.54
N ARG A 357 0.62 19.53 -19.00
CA ARG A 357 0.61 18.33 -19.85
C ARG A 357 0.89 17.08 -19.05
N ILE A 358 0.09 16.05 -19.30
CA ILE A 358 0.12 14.78 -18.59
C ILE A 358 0.09 13.67 -19.62
N ARG A 359 1.02 12.73 -19.48
CA ARG A 359 0.95 11.45 -20.18
C ARG A 359 0.64 10.36 -19.17
N TYR A 360 -0.49 9.68 -19.33
CA TYR A 360 -0.86 8.55 -18.50
C TYR A 360 -0.19 7.26 -19.00
N THR A 361 1.13 7.15 -18.84
CA THR A 361 1.85 5.90 -19.09
C THR A 361 1.53 4.85 -18.02
N ALA A 362 1.62 3.56 -18.35
CA ALA A 362 1.68 2.52 -17.32
C ALA A 362 2.78 2.89 -16.31
N PHE A 363 2.49 2.81 -15.01
CA PHE A 363 3.55 2.98 -14.01
C PHE A 363 4.52 1.80 -14.14
N VAL A 364 5.80 2.01 -13.83
CA VAL A 364 6.76 0.90 -13.76
C VAL A 364 6.22 -0.11 -12.73
N GLY A 365 5.83 -1.30 -13.20
CA GLY A 365 5.22 -2.34 -12.36
C GLY A 365 3.70 -2.50 -12.49
N ASP A 366 3.00 -1.61 -13.20
CA ASP A 366 1.58 -1.75 -13.56
C ASP A 366 1.48 -2.69 -14.78
N PRO A 367 1.03 -3.96 -14.62
CA PRO A 367 0.84 -4.87 -15.75
C PRO A 367 -0.39 -4.53 -16.60
N GLY A 368 -1.16 -3.53 -16.20
CA GLY A 368 -2.42 -3.17 -16.82
C GLY A 368 -2.26 -2.59 -18.22
N ALA A 369 -3.34 -2.67 -18.98
CA ALA A 369 -3.49 -1.93 -20.23
C ALA A 369 -3.31 -0.42 -19.97
N PRO A 370 -2.78 0.34 -20.94
CA PRO A 370 -2.61 1.78 -20.80
C PRO A 370 -3.94 2.45 -20.41
N PHE A 371 -3.85 3.48 -19.56
CA PHE A 371 -5.02 4.23 -19.10
C PHE A 371 -5.42 5.25 -20.17
N VAL A 372 -6.15 4.77 -21.19
CA VAL A 372 -6.53 5.53 -22.38
C VAL A 372 -7.96 6.05 -22.28
N ALA A 373 -8.23 7.19 -22.91
CA ALA A 373 -9.57 7.70 -23.22
C ALA A 373 -10.48 6.63 -23.90
N PRO A 374 -11.82 6.77 -23.85
CA PRO A 374 -12.55 7.90 -23.29
C PRO A 374 -12.57 7.93 -21.75
N PHE A 375 -12.47 9.14 -21.20
CA PHE A 375 -12.65 9.46 -19.79
C PHE A 375 -14.05 10.01 -19.52
N ASP A 376 -14.54 9.81 -18.30
CA ASP A 376 -15.82 10.36 -17.83
C ASP A 376 -15.62 11.75 -17.20
N GLY A 377 -14.47 12.00 -16.57
CA GLY A 377 -14.15 13.31 -16.03
C GLY A 377 -12.70 13.42 -15.56
N CYS A 378 -12.26 14.66 -15.35
CA CYS A 378 -10.97 14.98 -14.76
C CYS A 378 -11.14 15.92 -13.57
N THR A 379 -10.21 15.85 -12.62
CA THR A 379 -10.19 16.65 -11.40
C THR A 379 -8.82 17.30 -11.23
N VAL A 380 -8.80 18.52 -10.71
CA VAL A 380 -7.59 19.21 -10.25
C VAL A 380 -7.76 19.52 -8.77
N THR A 381 -6.83 19.00 -7.98
CA THR A 381 -6.85 19.09 -6.52
C THR A 381 -5.58 19.77 -6.04
N GLY A 382 -5.71 20.66 -5.05
CA GLY A 382 -4.57 21.22 -4.31
C GLY A 382 -4.31 20.44 -3.02
N GLU A 383 -3.25 20.79 -2.30
CA GLU A 383 -2.95 20.25 -0.96
C GLU A 383 -3.70 21.03 0.14
N TYR A 384 -5.02 21.24 0.04
CA TYR A 384 -5.80 21.89 1.09
C TYR A 384 -6.63 20.88 1.91
N GLY A 385 -6.86 21.20 3.19
CA GLY A 385 -7.66 20.37 4.07
C GLY A 385 -9.14 20.59 3.80
N HIS A 386 -9.89 19.51 3.66
CA HIS A 386 -11.35 19.56 3.57
C HIS A 386 -11.95 19.53 4.96
N THR A 387 -12.66 20.59 5.34
CA THR A 387 -13.50 20.59 6.55
C THR A 387 -14.96 20.71 6.15
N TRP A 388 -15.85 20.07 6.92
CA TRP A 388 -17.28 20.22 6.67
C TRP A 388 -17.66 21.71 6.76
N ASN A 389 -18.46 22.16 5.78
CA ASN A 389 -18.89 23.55 5.66
C ASN A 389 -17.74 24.58 5.59
N ASP A 390 -16.61 24.21 5.00
CA ASP A 390 -15.63 25.22 4.60
C ASP A 390 -16.18 26.12 3.47
N SER A 391 -15.53 27.26 3.26
CA SER A 391 -15.95 28.25 2.27
C SER A 391 -15.85 27.80 0.80
N HIS A 392 -15.48 26.53 0.58
CA HIS A 392 -15.21 25.93 -0.72
C HIS A 392 -16.14 24.74 -1.03
N GLY A 393 -16.85 24.26 -0.02
CA GLY A 393 -17.87 23.22 -0.17
C GLY A 393 -17.25 21.87 -0.49
N THR A 394 -18.04 20.97 -1.08
CA THR A 394 -17.72 19.53 -1.14
C THR A 394 -17.18 19.04 -2.48
N HIS A 395 -16.88 19.97 -3.39
CA HIS A 395 -16.28 19.70 -4.69
C HIS A 395 -14.75 19.75 -4.61
N ASP A 396 -14.07 19.07 -5.55
CA ASP A 396 -12.66 19.38 -5.80
C ASP A 396 -12.51 20.81 -6.36
N ALA A 397 -11.30 21.38 -6.29
CA ALA A 397 -11.09 22.76 -6.74
C ALA A 397 -11.48 22.97 -8.21
N VAL A 398 -11.25 21.96 -9.05
CA VAL A 398 -11.75 21.89 -10.42
C VAL A 398 -12.27 20.49 -10.71
N GLU A 399 -13.49 20.39 -11.22
CA GLU A 399 -14.12 19.15 -11.68
C GLU A 399 -14.61 19.36 -13.12
N ILE A 400 -13.97 18.71 -14.09
CA ILE A 400 -14.26 18.86 -15.52
C ILE A 400 -14.98 17.60 -16.01
N PRO A 401 -16.32 17.61 -16.15
CA PRO A 401 -17.04 16.48 -16.71
C PRO A 401 -16.78 16.36 -18.22
N LEU A 402 -16.44 15.16 -18.67
CA LEU A 402 -16.22 14.86 -20.10
C LEU A 402 -17.38 14.07 -20.70
N THR A 403 -18.25 13.52 -19.85
CA THR A 403 -19.49 12.84 -20.26
C THR A 403 -20.64 13.27 -19.36
N ALA A 404 -21.89 13.06 -19.81
CA ALA A 404 -23.08 13.27 -18.97
C ALA A 404 -23.01 12.43 -17.68
N ARG A 405 -22.41 11.25 -17.78
CA ARG A 405 -22.17 10.36 -16.65
C ARG A 405 -21.17 10.91 -15.65
N GLY A 406 -20.06 11.48 -16.10
CA GLY A 406 -19.10 12.18 -15.25
C GLY A 406 -19.70 13.40 -14.57
N ARG A 407 -20.54 14.18 -15.28
CA ARG A 407 -21.29 15.30 -14.70
C ARG A 407 -22.17 14.85 -13.55
N ARG A 408 -22.99 13.81 -13.77
CA ARG A 408 -23.83 13.22 -12.73
C ARG A 408 -23.00 12.74 -11.55
N PHE A 409 -21.86 12.09 -11.81
CA PHE A 409 -20.97 11.62 -10.75
C PHE A 409 -20.47 12.75 -9.86
N PHE A 410 -19.96 13.84 -10.43
CA PHE A 410 -19.47 14.98 -9.65
C PHE A 410 -20.55 15.58 -8.75
N THR A 411 -21.76 15.78 -9.29
CA THR A 411 -22.91 16.25 -8.53
C THR A 411 -23.28 15.31 -7.38
N GLU A 412 -23.37 14.00 -7.63
CA GLU A 412 -23.71 13.03 -6.57
C GLU A 412 -22.59 12.85 -5.54
N ARG A 413 -21.31 12.94 -5.97
CA ARG A 413 -20.13 12.86 -5.11
C ARG A 413 -20.03 14.04 -4.15
N ALA A 414 -20.36 15.25 -4.59
CA ALA A 414 -20.37 16.42 -3.72
C ALA A 414 -21.36 16.27 -2.57
N VAL A 415 -22.57 15.78 -2.85
CA VAL A 415 -23.58 15.48 -1.81
C VAL A 415 -23.13 14.35 -0.89
N ALA A 416 -22.59 13.26 -1.45
CA ALA A 416 -22.07 12.16 -0.64
C ALA A 416 -20.93 12.62 0.28
N ARG A 417 -20.05 13.49 -0.22
CA ARG A 417 -18.96 14.12 0.56
C ARG A 417 -19.50 15.01 1.67
N ASP A 418 -20.54 15.80 1.42
CA ASP A 418 -21.13 16.67 2.45
C ASP A 418 -21.60 15.86 3.66
N LEU A 419 -22.40 14.82 3.39
CA LEU A 419 -22.87 13.88 4.40
C LEU A 419 -21.70 13.18 5.12
N ALA A 420 -20.69 12.73 4.37
CA ALA A 420 -19.53 12.04 4.93
C ALA A 420 -18.60 12.97 5.73
N TRP A 421 -18.53 14.26 5.40
CA TRP A 421 -17.74 15.24 6.13
C TRP A 421 -18.45 15.66 7.41
N LEU A 422 -19.76 15.90 7.38
CA LEU A 422 -20.54 16.15 8.59
C LEU A 422 -20.38 14.98 9.57
N ALA A 423 -20.58 13.75 9.09
CA ALA A 423 -20.48 12.55 9.93
C ALA A 423 -19.09 12.30 10.55
N ARG A 424 -18.04 12.90 9.99
CA ARG A 424 -16.67 12.87 10.50
C ARG A 424 -16.29 14.11 11.30
N ALA A 425 -17.06 15.19 11.17
CA ALA A 425 -16.76 16.45 11.83
C ALA A 425 -16.72 16.23 13.34
N ARG A 426 -15.72 16.82 14.02
CA ARG A 426 -15.57 16.71 15.47
C ARG A 426 -16.85 17.17 16.20
N VAL A 427 -17.47 18.23 15.67
CA VAL A 427 -18.75 18.78 16.14
C VAL A 427 -19.90 17.79 16.04
N PHE A 428 -19.86 16.80 15.14
CA PHE A 428 -20.93 15.80 15.00
C PHE A 428 -20.66 14.50 15.77
N LYS A 429 -19.40 14.28 16.20
CA LYS A 429 -18.99 13.05 16.88
C LYS A 429 -19.80 12.79 18.15
N HIS A 430 -20.10 13.82 18.94
CA HIS A 430 -20.86 13.67 20.17
C HIS A 430 -22.31 13.20 19.91
N VAL A 431 -22.97 13.71 18.86
CA VAL A 431 -24.30 13.28 18.44
C VAL A 431 -24.29 11.81 18.00
N ARG A 432 -23.32 11.45 17.16
CA ARG A 432 -23.22 10.09 16.57
C ARG A 432 -23.09 8.98 17.62
N TYR A 433 -22.50 9.28 18.77
CA TYR A 433 -22.25 8.31 19.85
C TYR A 433 -23.09 8.58 21.11
N ALA A 434 -24.08 9.49 21.04
CA ALA A 434 -24.93 9.80 22.18
C ALA A 434 -25.81 8.60 22.57
N ASN A 435 -26.01 8.41 23.87
CA ASN A 435 -26.95 7.45 24.42
C ASN A 435 -27.49 7.98 25.77
N PRO A 436 -28.73 8.47 25.84
CA PRO A 436 -29.75 8.49 24.78
C PRO A 436 -29.41 9.45 23.64
N MET A 437 -30.06 9.28 22.48
CA MET A 437 -29.90 10.20 21.34
C MET A 437 -30.58 11.54 21.64
N PRO A 438 -29.93 12.69 21.39
CA PRO A 438 -30.61 13.99 21.45
C PRO A 438 -31.71 14.07 20.39
N ALA A 439 -32.71 14.93 20.60
CA ALA A 439 -33.76 15.14 19.61
C ALA A 439 -33.18 15.76 18.32
N ALA A 440 -33.69 15.32 17.17
CA ALA A 440 -33.20 15.77 15.87
C ALA A 440 -33.29 17.30 15.70
N ALA A 441 -34.33 17.92 16.26
CA ALA A 441 -34.53 19.37 16.25
C ALA A 441 -33.40 20.11 16.99
N ASP A 442 -33.04 19.65 18.19
CA ASP A 442 -31.98 20.24 19.01
C ASP A 442 -30.61 20.13 18.33
N VAL A 443 -30.35 18.99 17.69
CA VAL A 443 -29.12 18.80 16.92
C VAL A 443 -29.10 19.71 15.70
N ALA A 444 -30.18 19.73 14.91
CA ALA A 444 -30.25 20.54 13.70
C ALA A 444 -30.04 22.04 13.99
N ALA A 445 -30.60 22.54 15.10
CA ALA A 445 -30.43 23.93 15.52
C ALA A 445 -28.95 24.33 15.72
N GLN A 446 -28.07 23.40 16.11
CA GLN A 446 -26.63 23.66 16.30
C GLN A 446 -25.89 23.90 14.98
N PHE A 447 -26.42 23.43 13.86
CA PHE A 447 -25.79 23.52 12.54
C PHE A 447 -26.44 24.62 11.66
N GLY A 448 -27.20 25.51 12.30
CA GLY A 448 -27.96 26.56 11.63
C GLY A 448 -28.91 25.99 10.58
N GLY A 449 -29.25 26.79 9.57
CA GLY A 449 -30.17 26.33 8.52
C GLY A 449 -29.63 25.20 7.63
N ARG A 450 -28.34 24.81 7.69
CA ARG A 450 -27.77 23.80 6.77
C ARG A 450 -28.29 22.39 7.07
N VAL A 451 -28.58 22.10 8.33
CA VAL A 451 -29.16 20.84 8.77
C VAL A 451 -30.62 21.07 9.17
N VAL A 452 -31.51 20.18 8.77
CA VAL A 452 -32.93 20.24 9.11
C VAL A 452 -33.34 18.95 9.81
N ALA A 453 -34.14 19.05 10.86
CA ALA A 453 -34.72 17.88 11.50
C ALA A 453 -35.75 17.24 10.57
N LEU A 454 -35.70 15.92 10.47
CA LEU A 454 -36.67 15.13 9.72
C LEU A 454 -37.68 14.52 10.71
N PRO A 455 -38.96 14.41 10.33
CA PRO A 455 -39.96 13.73 11.14
C PRO A 455 -39.74 12.21 11.15
N GLU A 456 -39.24 11.63 10.05
CA GLU A 456 -38.98 10.20 9.92
C GLU A 456 -37.63 9.89 9.27
N ALA A 457 -37.11 8.67 9.52
CA ALA A 457 -35.86 8.17 8.94
C ALA A 457 -35.88 8.09 7.40
N THR A 458 -37.07 7.99 6.80
CA THR A 458 -37.34 7.85 5.36
C THR A 458 -37.63 9.18 4.68
N SER A 459 -37.89 10.26 5.44
CA SER A 459 -38.15 11.59 4.89
C SER A 459 -36.97 12.10 4.06
N THR A 460 -37.25 13.08 3.20
CA THR A 460 -36.26 13.70 2.32
C THR A 460 -36.22 15.20 2.59
N PRO A 461 -35.06 15.80 2.88
CA PRO A 461 -34.95 17.24 3.09
C PRO A 461 -35.11 18.01 1.77
N PRO A 462 -35.31 19.34 1.83
CA PRO A 462 -35.14 20.22 0.67
C PRO A 462 -33.76 20.05 0.02
N ILE A 463 -33.65 20.34 -1.29
CA ILE A 463 -32.37 20.29 -2.01
C ILE A 463 -31.39 21.27 -1.38
N GLY A 464 -30.14 20.84 -1.19
CA GLY A 464 -29.10 21.65 -0.54
C GLY A 464 -29.28 21.79 0.97
N ARG A 465 -30.03 20.89 1.62
CA ARG A 465 -30.10 20.77 3.07
C ARG A 465 -29.80 19.33 3.48
N ILE A 466 -29.08 19.17 4.60
CA ILE A 466 -28.87 17.85 5.19
C ILE A 466 -30.03 17.57 6.15
N GLY A 467 -30.81 16.56 5.86
CA GLY A 467 -31.83 16.03 6.77
C GLY A 467 -31.19 15.18 7.85
N LEU A 468 -31.58 15.40 9.10
CA LEU A 468 -31.13 14.63 10.26
C LEU A 468 -32.35 14.04 10.98
N TRP A 469 -32.29 12.73 11.23
CA TRP A 469 -33.27 12.03 12.06
C TRP A 469 -32.55 11.25 13.15
N THR A 470 -33.11 11.24 14.35
CA THR A 470 -32.66 10.45 15.50
C THR A 470 -33.82 9.63 16.01
N GLY A 471 -33.57 8.38 16.39
CA GLY A 471 -34.62 7.51 16.90
C GLY A 471 -34.13 6.44 17.88
N PRO A 472 -35.01 5.49 18.23
CA PRO A 472 -34.73 4.45 19.22
C PRO A 472 -33.47 3.63 18.88
N GLY A 473 -32.82 3.08 19.91
CA GLY A 473 -31.67 2.18 19.76
C GLY A 473 -30.41 2.88 19.24
N ALA A 474 -30.16 4.12 19.65
CA ALA A 474 -29.04 4.93 19.18
C ALA A 474 -28.93 4.99 17.65
N ARG A 475 -30.08 5.13 16.98
CA ARG A 475 -30.17 5.20 15.53
C ARG A 475 -30.16 6.65 15.06
N LEU A 476 -29.32 6.95 14.08
CA LEU A 476 -29.18 8.26 13.47
C LEU A 476 -29.17 8.14 11.95
N VAL A 477 -29.93 8.97 11.25
CA VAL A 477 -29.96 8.99 9.79
C VAL A 477 -29.62 10.38 9.27
N LEU A 478 -28.61 10.46 8.42
CA LEU A 478 -28.29 11.64 7.63
C LEU A 478 -28.75 11.43 6.19
N VAL A 479 -29.36 12.45 5.60
CA VAL A 479 -29.95 12.37 4.26
C VAL A 479 -29.67 13.66 3.52
N GLU A 480 -29.41 13.58 2.22
CA GLU A 480 -29.49 14.76 1.35
C GLU A 480 -30.01 14.33 -0.02
N ARG A 481 -30.79 15.22 -0.65
CA ARG A 481 -31.30 15.02 -2.01
C ARG A 481 -30.35 15.67 -3.00
N THR A 482 -29.85 14.88 -3.95
CA THR A 482 -29.01 15.41 -5.02
C THR A 482 -29.83 16.30 -5.95
N PRO A 483 -29.19 17.24 -6.67
CA PRO A 483 -29.84 17.97 -7.75
C PRO A 483 -30.47 17.07 -8.83
N THR A 484 -29.97 15.85 -8.99
CA THR A 484 -30.56 14.82 -9.89
C THR A 484 -31.76 14.09 -9.29
N GLY A 485 -32.22 14.50 -8.10
CA GLY A 485 -33.38 13.94 -7.40
C GLY A 485 -33.09 12.67 -6.58
N ARG A 486 -31.87 12.13 -6.63
CA ARG A 486 -31.48 10.92 -5.90
C ARG A 486 -31.35 11.23 -4.40
N ARG A 487 -31.95 10.40 -3.55
CA ARG A 487 -31.77 10.47 -2.09
C ARG A 487 -30.49 9.73 -1.70
N LEU A 488 -29.51 10.43 -1.16
CA LEU A 488 -28.32 9.83 -0.56
C LEU A 488 -28.49 9.80 0.96
N PHE A 489 -28.04 8.72 1.61
CA PHE A 489 -28.16 8.60 3.06
C PHE A 489 -27.02 7.84 3.75
N LEU A 490 -26.85 8.14 5.04
CA LEU A 490 -26.08 7.37 6.01
C LEU A 490 -26.99 7.00 7.19
N ASP A 491 -27.15 5.70 7.44
CA ASP A 491 -27.88 5.17 8.59
C ASP A 491 -26.85 4.62 9.58
N TYR A 492 -26.81 5.21 10.77
CA TYR A 492 -25.95 4.84 11.87
C TYR A 492 -26.75 4.10 12.94
N ARG A 493 -26.12 3.10 13.55
CA ARG A 493 -26.59 2.46 14.79
C ARG A 493 -25.43 2.34 15.75
N HIS A 494 -25.61 2.82 16.99
CA HIS A 494 -24.55 2.83 18.01
C HIS A 494 -23.24 3.46 17.47
N GLY A 495 -23.37 4.53 16.70
CA GLY A 495 -22.24 5.24 16.09
C GLY A 495 -21.48 4.47 14.99
N GLN A 496 -21.99 3.33 14.52
CA GLN A 496 -21.44 2.58 13.38
C GLN A 496 -22.32 2.75 12.14
N ILE A 497 -21.71 2.81 10.95
CA ILE A 497 -22.49 2.88 9.70
C ILE A 497 -23.17 1.52 9.50
N TYR A 498 -24.49 1.51 9.56
CA TYR A 498 -25.30 0.30 9.38
C TYR A 498 -25.76 0.14 7.92
N LYS A 499 -26.17 1.25 7.27
CA LYS A 499 -26.62 1.25 5.87
C LYS A 499 -26.23 2.55 5.17
N THR A 500 -25.98 2.47 3.86
CA THR A 500 -25.73 3.64 3.00
C THR A 500 -25.97 3.26 1.53
N ASN A 501 -26.01 4.26 0.65
CA ASN A 501 -26.00 4.06 -0.79
C ASN A 501 -24.88 4.86 -1.50
N PHE A 502 -23.78 5.17 -0.81
CA PHE A 502 -22.67 5.98 -1.36
C PHE A 502 -21.67 5.20 -2.23
N ALA A 503 -21.94 3.94 -2.55
CA ALA A 503 -20.96 3.07 -3.22
C ALA A 503 -20.36 3.75 -4.47
N GLY A 504 -19.05 3.94 -4.45
CA GLY A 504 -18.27 4.58 -5.53
C GLY A 504 -18.27 6.11 -5.55
N LEU A 505 -19.03 6.81 -4.69
CA LEU A 505 -19.12 8.28 -4.69
C LEU A 505 -18.09 8.96 -3.79
N THR A 506 -17.81 8.41 -2.61
CA THR A 506 -16.88 9.01 -1.65
C THR A 506 -16.32 7.97 -0.68
N GLN A 507 -15.22 8.33 0.00
CA GLN A 507 -14.65 7.57 1.10
C GLN A 507 -15.14 8.16 2.43
N ILE A 508 -15.77 7.34 3.28
CA ILE A 508 -16.34 7.78 4.58
C ILE A 508 -15.48 7.33 5.77
N LEU A 509 -14.77 6.21 5.63
CA LEU A 509 -13.98 5.58 6.68
C LEU A 509 -12.52 6.04 6.66
#